data_AF-A0A3D0UTK1-F1
#
_entry.id   AF-A0A3D0UTK1-F1
#
_cell.length_a   1.000
_cell.length_b   1.000
_cell.length_c   1.000
_cell.angle_alpha   90.00
_cell.angle_beta   90.00
_cell.angle_gamma   90.00
#
_symmetry.space_group_name_H-M   'P 1'
#
loop_
_entity.id
_entity.type
_entity.pdbx_description
1 polymer ?
#
loop_
_entity_poly.entity_id
_entity_poly.type
_entity_poly.pdbx_seq_one_letter_code
_entity_poly.pdbx_strand_id
1 'polypeptide(L)'
;MPQEGVEKYLFRKAFDSTDLLPKDVLWRSKEALSDGTSSKQKSWFEILQEHIDTIISDEEFESKKDTFVHCPPKTKEAYYYRKKFVEYFGDKYAEVIPYFWLPKRCGDIIDPSARVLKDVYK
;
A
#
# COMPACT_ATOMS: atom_id res chain seq x y z
N MET A 1 0.67 20.65 -4.27
CA MET A 1 -0.74 20.33 -3.94
C MET A 1 -1.52 20.18 -5.24
N PRO A 2 -2.67 19.48 -5.26
CA PRO A 2 -3.54 19.47 -6.44
C PRO A 2 -3.89 20.91 -6.85
N GLN A 3 -3.99 21.17 -8.16
CA GLN A 3 -4.49 22.42 -8.71
C GLN A 3 -5.81 22.11 -9.41
N GLU A 4 -6.87 22.85 -9.07
CA GLU A 4 -8.23 22.57 -9.54
C GLU A 4 -8.71 21.14 -9.24
N GLY A 5 -8.23 20.56 -8.13
CA GLY A 5 -8.53 19.18 -7.74
C GLY A 5 -7.72 18.11 -8.50
N VAL A 6 -6.84 18.50 -9.42
CA VAL A 6 -6.04 17.56 -10.22
C VAL A 6 -4.61 17.44 -9.67
N GLU A 7 -4.20 16.23 -9.32
CA GLU A 7 -2.82 15.95 -8.96
C GLU A 7 -1.88 15.98 -10.17
N LYS A 8 -0.62 16.36 -9.94
CA LYS A 8 0.41 16.47 -10.99
C LYS A 8 -0.01 17.43 -12.13
N TYR A 9 -0.81 18.46 -11.81
CA TYR A 9 -1.34 19.42 -12.79
C TYR A 9 -0.27 19.98 -13.74
N LEU A 10 0.85 20.50 -13.22
CA LEU A 10 1.92 21.06 -14.06
C LEU A 10 2.47 20.05 -15.08
N PHE A 11 2.64 18.80 -14.65
CA PHE A 11 3.09 17.73 -15.53
C PHE A 11 2.05 17.44 -16.61
N ARG A 12 0.77 17.31 -16.25
CA ARG A 12 -0.32 17.09 -17.22
C ARG A 12 -0.45 18.25 -18.20
N LYS A 13 -0.37 19.50 -17.71
CA LYS A 13 -0.48 20.71 -18.53
C LYS A 13 0.63 20.84 -19.56
N ALA A 14 1.85 20.40 -19.24
CA ALA A 14 2.98 20.41 -20.17
C ALA A 14 2.76 19.55 -21.42
N PHE A 15 1.88 18.53 -21.37
CA PHE A 15 1.55 17.67 -22.50
C PHE A 15 0.19 17.98 -23.14
N ASP A 16 -0.57 18.94 -22.61
CA ASP A 16 -1.95 19.24 -23.02
C ASP A 16 -2.05 19.66 -24.49
N SER A 17 -1.03 20.30 -25.07
CA SER A 17 -1.01 20.72 -26.47
C SER A 17 -0.26 19.76 -27.42
N THR A 18 0.17 18.59 -26.94
CA THR A 18 1.06 17.70 -27.71
C THR A 18 0.32 16.57 -28.45
N ASP A 19 -0.98 16.39 -28.18
CA ASP A 19 -1.82 15.29 -28.69
C ASP A 19 -1.23 13.88 -28.52
N LEU A 20 -0.28 13.70 -27.59
CA LEU A 20 0.35 12.41 -27.29
C LEU A 20 -0.57 11.44 -26.54
N LEU A 21 -1.57 11.95 -25.83
CA LEU A 21 -2.52 11.16 -25.05
C LEU A 21 -3.95 11.67 -25.26
N PRO A 22 -4.96 10.78 -25.31
CA PRO A 22 -6.36 11.16 -25.23
C PRO A 22 -6.63 12.05 -24.00
N LYS A 23 -7.48 13.08 -24.15
CA LYS A 23 -7.73 14.08 -23.08
C LYS A 23 -8.28 13.45 -21.81
N ASP A 24 -9.13 12.45 -21.94
CA ASP A 24 -9.68 11.66 -20.84
C ASP A 24 -8.59 10.90 -20.07
N VAL A 25 -7.55 10.41 -20.74
CA VAL A 25 -6.38 9.78 -20.08
C VAL A 25 -5.47 10.84 -19.44
N LEU A 26 -5.19 11.93 -20.16
CA LEU A 26 -4.30 13.00 -19.70
C LEU A 26 -4.83 13.70 -18.45
N TRP A 27 -6.15 13.79 -18.30
CA TRP A 27 -6.82 14.46 -17.18
C TRP A 27 -7.54 13.50 -16.23
N ARG A 28 -7.37 12.18 -16.39
CA ARG A 28 -7.93 11.18 -15.48
C ARG A 28 -7.42 11.36 -14.05
N SER A 29 -8.34 11.35 -13.10
CA SER A 29 -8.02 11.29 -11.67
C SER A 29 -7.22 10.04 -11.32
N LYS A 30 -6.30 10.17 -10.36
CA LYS A 30 -5.55 9.02 -9.86
C LYS A 30 -6.47 8.03 -9.14
N GLU A 31 -6.51 6.81 -9.67
CA GLU A 31 -7.03 5.64 -8.97
C GLU A 31 -5.92 4.99 -8.11
N ALA A 32 -6.29 4.47 -6.94
CA ALA A 32 -5.40 3.60 -6.17
C ALA A 32 -5.27 2.25 -6.89
N LEU A 33 -4.07 1.63 -6.88
CA LEU A 33 -3.81 0.41 -7.64
C LEU A 33 -4.80 -0.71 -7.28
N SER A 34 -5.01 -0.93 -5.98
CA SER A 34 -5.97 -1.93 -5.51
C SER A 34 -7.41 -1.62 -5.93
N ASP A 35 -7.83 -0.36 -6.10
CA ASP A 35 -9.17 -0.08 -6.67
C ASP A 35 -9.19 -0.37 -8.17
N GLY A 36 -8.18 0.11 -8.90
CA GLY A 36 -8.12 0.01 -10.35
C GLY A 36 -7.93 -1.41 -10.89
N THR A 37 -7.39 -2.35 -10.10
CA THR A 37 -7.17 -3.74 -10.51
C THR A 37 -8.22 -4.72 -9.98
N SER A 38 -9.22 -4.24 -9.25
CA SER A 38 -10.15 -5.12 -8.53
C SER A 38 -11.57 -5.02 -9.05
N SER A 39 -12.37 -6.04 -8.70
CA SER A 39 -13.81 -5.97 -8.89
C SER A 39 -14.40 -4.85 -8.02
N LYS A 40 -15.53 -4.27 -8.47
CA LYS A 40 -16.27 -3.28 -7.67
C LYS A 40 -16.87 -3.85 -6.37
N GLN A 41 -16.99 -5.17 -6.28
CA GLN A 41 -17.61 -5.87 -5.15
C GLN A 41 -16.60 -6.20 -4.05
N LYS A 42 -15.36 -6.50 -4.46
CA LYS A 42 -14.31 -6.93 -3.56
C LYS A 42 -12.95 -6.49 -4.08
N SER A 43 -12.25 -5.73 -3.25
CA SER A 43 -10.92 -5.22 -3.53
C SER A 43 -9.86 -6.30 -3.36
N TRP A 44 -8.76 -6.15 -4.08
CA TRP A 44 -7.56 -6.97 -3.94
C TRP A 44 -6.99 -6.91 -2.52
N PHE A 45 -7.15 -5.76 -1.85
CA PHE A 45 -6.78 -5.61 -0.45
C PHE A 45 -7.56 -6.58 0.44
N GLU A 46 -8.90 -6.62 0.31
CA GLU A 46 -9.74 -7.54 1.08
C GLU A 46 -9.45 -9.02 0.74
N ILE A 47 -9.25 -9.33 -0.54
CA ILE A 47 -8.87 -10.69 -0.98
C ILE A 47 -7.57 -11.14 -0.31
N LEU A 48 -6.57 -10.26 -0.24
CA LEU A 48 -5.30 -10.58 0.41
C LEU A 48 -5.48 -10.76 1.92
N GLN A 49 -6.20 -9.88 2.61
CA GLN A 49 -6.43 -10.01 4.06
C GLN A 49 -7.08 -11.35 4.40
N GLU A 50 -8.17 -11.71 3.70
CA GLU A 50 -8.86 -12.99 3.92
C GLU A 50 -7.97 -14.20 3.61
N HIS A 51 -7.17 -14.13 2.55
CA HIS A 51 -6.26 -15.22 2.21
C HIS A 51 -5.18 -15.40 3.30
N ILE A 52 -4.63 -14.30 3.81
CA ILE A 52 -3.62 -14.32 4.86
C ILE A 52 -4.19 -14.85 6.18
N ASP A 53 -5.44 -14.53 6.51
CA ASP A 53 -6.12 -15.08 7.68
C ASP A 53 -6.28 -16.61 7.60
N THR A 54 -6.29 -17.20 6.40
CA THR A 54 -6.30 -18.67 6.24
C THR A 54 -4.93 -19.31 6.48
N ILE A 55 -3.86 -18.52 6.46
CA ILE A 55 -2.47 -18.98 6.58
C ILE A 55 -1.89 -18.69 7.97
N ILE A 56 -2.21 -17.52 8.53
CA ILE A 56 -1.67 -17.02 9.79
C ILE A 56 -2.81 -16.85 10.80
N SER A 57 -2.82 -17.69 11.83
CA SER A 57 -3.79 -17.55 12.92
C SER A 57 -3.48 -16.35 13.81
N ASP A 58 -4.49 -15.86 14.54
CA ASP A 58 -4.32 -14.78 15.50
C ASP A 58 -3.30 -15.15 16.58
N GLU A 59 -3.33 -16.39 17.07
CA GLU A 59 -2.41 -16.88 18.11
C GLU A 59 -0.96 -16.93 17.61
N GLU A 60 -0.74 -17.37 16.37
CA GLU A 60 0.60 -17.36 15.78
C GLU A 60 1.11 -15.92 15.66
N PHE A 61 0.29 -15.02 15.11
CA PHE A 61 0.68 -13.64 14.89
C PHE A 61 1.01 -12.93 16.21
N GLU A 62 0.13 -13.00 17.20
CA GLU A 62 0.33 -12.33 18.49
C GLU A 62 1.52 -12.89 19.27
N SER A 63 1.78 -14.20 19.19
CA SER A 63 2.92 -14.81 19.89
C SER A 63 4.26 -14.57 19.20
N LYS A 64 4.29 -14.41 17.86
CA LYS A 64 5.54 -14.41 17.10
C LYS A 64 5.89 -13.09 16.43
N LYS A 65 4.98 -12.13 16.28
CA LYS A 65 5.28 -10.87 15.57
C LYS A 65 6.47 -10.11 16.16
N ASP A 66 6.62 -10.17 17.48
CA ASP A 66 7.69 -9.47 18.22
C ASP A 66 9.02 -10.22 18.26
N THR A 67 9.10 -11.41 17.62
CA THR A 67 10.38 -12.12 17.44
C THR A 67 11.30 -11.43 16.42
N PHE A 68 10.72 -10.61 15.52
CA PHE A 68 11.48 -9.79 14.58
C PHE A 68 11.89 -8.47 15.25
N VAL A 69 13.18 -8.33 15.56
CA VAL A 69 13.70 -7.12 16.24
C VAL A 69 13.66 -5.89 15.32
N HIS A 70 14.13 -6.03 14.08
CA HIS A 70 14.14 -4.94 13.11
C HIS A 70 12.83 -4.87 12.33
N CYS A 71 12.18 -3.70 12.33
CA CYS A 71 10.88 -3.46 11.69
C CYS A 71 9.84 -4.55 12.03
N PRO A 72 9.46 -4.72 13.31
CA PRO A 72 8.49 -5.72 13.72
C PRO A 72 7.17 -5.51 12.98
N PRO A 73 6.63 -6.56 12.32
CA PRO A 73 5.40 -6.45 11.54
C PRO A 73 4.22 -6.10 12.46
N LYS A 74 3.37 -5.19 11.97
CA LYS A 74 2.21 -4.69 12.74
C LYS A 74 0.87 -5.23 12.27
N THR A 75 0.85 -5.96 11.16
CA THR A 75 -0.33 -6.63 10.60
C THR A 75 0.04 -8.06 10.20
N LYS A 76 -0.95 -8.95 10.11
CA LYS A 76 -0.74 -10.33 9.64
C LYS A 76 -0.16 -10.38 8.23
N GLU A 77 -0.62 -9.50 7.35
CA GLU A 77 -0.08 -9.37 5.98
C GLU A 77 1.42 -9.03 6.02
N ALA A 78 1.82 -8.01 6.79
CA ALA A 78 3.22 -7.65 6.96
C ALA A 78 4.05 -8.80 7.58
N TYR A 79 3.47 -9.53 8.53
CA TYR A 79 4.11 -10.69 9.15
C TYR A 79 4.32 -11.84 8.16
N TYR A 80 3.33 -12.12 7.32
CA TYR A 80 3.46 -13.11 6.26
C TYR A 80 4.56 -12.75 5.26
N TYR A 81 4.60 -11.48 4.80
CA TYR A 81 5.69 -11.02 3.93
C TYR A 81 7.05 -11.11 4.62
N ARG A 82 7.15 -10.76 5.90
CA ARG A 82 8.40 -10.90 6.66
C ARG A 82 8.81 -12.37 6.78
N LYS A 83 7.90 -13.29 7.06
CA LYS A 83 8.18 -14.74 7.06
C LYS A 83 8.74 -15.20 5.72
N LYS A 84 8.11 -14.81 4.60
CA LYS A 84 8.58 -15.17 3.25
C LYS A 84 9.94 -14.56 2.95
N PHE A 85 10.16 -13.29 3.29
CA PHE A 85 11.47 -12.67 3.15
C PHE A 85 12.57 -13.44 3.91
N VAL A 86 12.31 -13.80 5.17
CA VAL A 86 13.26 -14.56 5.99
C VAL A 86 13.46 -15.97 5.47
N GLU A 87 12.42 -16.62 4.95
CA GLU A 87 12.50 -17.95 4.31
C GLU A 87 13.45 -17.93 3.10
N TYR A 88 13.38 -16.91 2.24
CA TYR A 88 14.18 -16.84 1.02
C TYR A 88 15.57 -16.22 1.21
N PHE A 89 15.71 -15.22 2.07
CA PHE A 89 16.94 -14.42 2.18
C PHE A 89 17.61 -14.55 3.55
N GLY A 90 16.85 -14.86 4.61
CA GLY A 90 17.32 -14.90 5.98
C GLY A 90 17.22 -13.54 6.70
N ASP A 91 17.00 -13.58 8.00
CA ASP A 91 16.72 -12.40 8.83
C ASP A 91 17.90 -11.43 8.94
N LYS A 92 19.13 -11.92 8.71
CA LYS A 92 20.36 -11.09 8.69
C LYS A 92 20.33 -9.95 7.65
N TYR A 93 19.45 -10.02 6.64
CA TYR A 93 19.29 -8.97 5.63
C TYR A 93 18.08 -8.06 5.88
N ALA A 94 17.44 -8.14 7.04
CA ALA A 94 16.28 -7.33 7.36
C ALA A 94 16.54 -5.82 7.23
N GLU A 95 17.76 -5.37 7.52
CA GLU A 95 18.15 -3.95 7.48
C GLU A 95 18.24 -3.34 6.08
N VAL A 96 18.16 -4.15 5.02
CA VAL A 96 18.00 -3.64 3.64
C VAL A 96 16.74 -2.78 3.52
N ILE A 97 15.72 -3.06 4.33
CA ILE A 97 14.53 -2.25 4.48
C ILE A 97 14.72 -1.39 5.74
N PRO A 98 15.03 -0.09 5.64
CA PRO A 98 15.43 0.69 6.81
C PRO A 98 14.26 1.00 7.76
N TYR A 99 13.04 1.17 7.23
CA TYR A 99 11.82 1.44 8.00
C TYR A 99 10.58 1.19 7.12
N PHE A 100 9.40 1.06 7.75
CA PHE A 100 8.13 1.04 7.02
C PHE A 100 7.78 2.45 6.52
N TRP A 101 7.63 2.59 5.20
CA TRP A 101 7.11 3.83 4.64
C TRP A 101 5.62 3.96 4.95
N LEU A 102 5.27 4.94 5.79
CA LEU A 102 3.90 5.25 6.17
C LEU A 102 3.56 6.71 5.79
N PRO A 103 2.30 7.01 5.44
CA PRO A 103 1.89 8.36 5.09
C PRO A 103 2.04 9.34 6.28
N LYS A 104 3.06 10.20 6.22
CA LYS A 104 3.43 11.13 7.32
C LYS A 104 2.33 12.11 7.77
N ARG A 105 1.30 12.33 6.96
CA ARG A 105 0.26 13.35 7.19
C ARG A 105 -1.12 12.78 7.50
N CYS A 106 -1.23 11.48 7.71
CA CYS A 106 -2.52 10.80 7.81
C CYS A 106 -2.82 10.23 9.21
N GLY A 107 -2.09 10.67 10.23
CA GLY A 107 -2.27 10.25 11.64
C GLY A 107 -1.48 8.98 11.99
N ASP A 108 -1.83 8.37 13.12
CA ASP A 108 -1.20 7.15 13.65
C ASP A 108 -1.69 5.90 12.89
N ILE A 109 -1.26 5.80 11.63
CA ILE A 109 -1.59 4.67 10.78
C ILE A 109 -0.54 3.59 10.94
N ILE A 110 -1.03 2.37 11.13
CA ILE A 110 -0.21 1.18 11.30
C ILE A 110 -0.06 0.41 9.97
N ASP A 111 -1.03 0.52 9.08
CA ASP A 111 -1.08 -0.19 7.80
C ASP A 111 -0.71 0.73 6.62
N PRO A 112 0.22 0.35 5.74
CA PRO A 112 0.65 1.18 4.62
C PRO A 112 -0.39 1.32 3.50
N SER A 113 -1.48 0.54 3.51
CA SER A 113 -2.53 0.57 2.50
C SER A 113 -3.25 1.93 2.47
N ALA A 114 -3.35 2.50 1.28
CA ALA A 114 -4.12 3.73 1.07
C ALA A 114 -5.61 3.60 1.47
N ARG A 115 -6.12 2.37 1.60
CA ARG A 115 -7.51 2.08 2.01
C ARG A 115 -7.80 2.36 3.48
N VAL A 116 -6.78 2.32 4.34
CA VAL A 116 -6.98 2.65 5.76
C VAL A 116 -7.00 4.16 6.01
N LEU A 117 -6.66 4.96 4.98
CA LEU A 117 -6.64 6.42 5.06
C LEU A 117 -8.06 6.97 5.01
N LYS A 118 -8.45 7.66 6.07
CA LYS A 118 -9.68 8.46 6.08
C LYS A 118 -9.39 9.79 5.38
N ASP A 119 -10.27 10.19 4.46
CA ASP A 119 -10.35 11.53 3.86
C ASP A 119 -9.22 11.97 2.89
N VAL A 120 -8.44 11.04 2.32
CA VAL A 120 -7.38 11.35 1.32
C VAL A 120 -7.86 11.28 -0.14
N TYR A 121 -8.88 10.46 -0.42
CA TYR A 121 -9.40 10.22 -1.78
C TYR A 121 -10.92 10.46 -1.88
N LYS A 122 -11.49 11.27 -0.99
CA LYS A 122 -12.87 11.76 -1.13
C LYS A 122 -12.92 13.01 -2.00
#